data_AF-A0A2B4QZM0-F1
#
_entry.id   AF-A0A2B4QZM0-F1
#
_cell.length_a   1.000
_cell.length_b   1.000
_cell.length_c   1.000
_cell.angle_alpha   90.00
_cell.angle_beta   90.00
_cell.angle_gamma   90.00
#
_symmetry.space_group_name_H-M   'P 1'
#
loop_
_entity.id
_entity.type
_entity.pdbx_description
1 polymer ?
#
loop_
_entity_poly.entity_id
_entity_poly.type
_entity_poly.pdbx_seq_one_letter_code
_entity_poly.pdbx_strand_id
1 'polypeptide(L)'
;MTGSSVAPTVEEYLILLFFSGFVLSEIQQYRSSASKVYFRDMWNFLDVMIMLIYAFVVLSRIATIIIGGDAHNNRLLELANYGYGMDAMLLILRFSSILELSSVIGPLQLALFRMCLDLVVILVQFGFVIVAFSLAITKCYTAETSFLTPLNGSNIAEYCIEGNLNCFLKSARQLVWSVFGMIHFEEMESLTSLTSDIVVALYLVFLVLSVIMLVNILVALLTTTYDKYKTNSEIEWKFSRAVIEEQYRRMHVVVVPFNIFSEPLKALYLAKYSDLRDERMIDLEGKLEVVLAKLQWMSKGDPKENEGGSNKEISMVADDEEAKTSLGYPLLHSTYLAMPLNAMWVKKIISKQLNDLNR
;
A
#
# COMPACT_ATOMS: atom_id res chain seq x y z
N MET A 1 32.80 12.78 -10.85
CA MET A 1 32.18 11.72 -10.03
C MET A 1 32.83 11.78 -8.66
N THR A 2 32.30 12.60 -7.77
CA THR A 2 32.74 12.63 -6.36
C THR A 2 32.29 11.31 -5.73
N GLY A 3 33.25 10.52 -5.23
CA GLY A 3 32.94 9.26 -4.56
C GLY A 3 32.03 9.46 -3.35
N SER A 4 31.34 8.41 -2.92
CA SER A 4 30.50 8.42 -1.73
C SER A 4 31.30 8.86 -0.50
N SER A 5 30.77 9.80 0.27
CA SER A 5 31.40 10.28 1.50
C SER A 5 30.71 9.73 2.74
N VAL A 6 31.50 9.56 3.81
CA VAL A 6 30.98 9.18 5.13
C VAL A 6 30.22 10.32 5.79
N ALA A 7 30.66 11.56 5.56
CA ALA A 7 29.89 12.73 5.95
C ALA A 7 28.60 12.83 5.08
N PRO A 8 27.44 13.16 5.68
CA PRO A 8 26.22 13.39 4.93
C PRO A 8 26.37 14.57 3.98
N THR A 9 25.94 14.39 2.74
CA THR A 9 25.92 15.47 1.75
C THR A 9 24.70 16.36 1.95
N VAL A 10 24.74 17.58 1.39
CA VAL A 10 23.58 18.48 1.40
C VAL A 10 22.35 17.82 0.75
N GLU A 11 22.57 17.00 -0.28
CA GLU A 11 21.52 16.24 -0.96
C GLU A 11 20.83 15.24 -0.02
N GLU A 12 21.58 14.52 0.79
CA GLU A 12 21.02 13.57 1.76
C GLU A 12 20.15 14.27 2.82
N TYR A 13 20.52 15.48 3.25
CA TYR A 13 19.68 16.28 4.14
C TYR A 13 18.38 16.72 3.48
N LEU A 14 18.39 17.07 2.19
CA LEU A 14 17.17 17.39 1.44
C LEU A 14 16.28 16.17 1.28
N ILE A 15 16.86 14.99 1.02
CA ILE A 15 16.14 13.72 0.94
C ILE A 15 15.52 13.38 2.30
N LEU A 16 16.27 13.53 3.40
CA LEU A 16 15.76 13.34 4.76
C LEU A 16 14.56 14.25 5.06
N LEU A 17 14.65 15.52 4.67
CA LEU A 17 13.56 16.47 4.81
C LEU A 17 12.33 15.99 4.02
N PHE A 18 12.50 15.60 2.76
CA PHE A 18 11.42 15.05 1.94
C PHE A 18 10.75 13.84 2.58
N PHE A 19 11.52 12.83 2.98
CA PHE A 19 10.98 11.61 3.57
C PHE A 19 10.36 11.82 4.95
N SER A 20 10.86 12.77 5.75
CA SER A 20 10.22 13.10 7.02
C SER A 20 8.81 13.67 6.82
N GLY A 21 8.63 14.53 5.79
CA GLY A 21 7.30 14.97 5.38
C GLY A 21 6.47 13.82 4.82
N PHE A 22 7.05 12.93 4.02
CA PHE A 22 6.37 11.75 3.49
C PHE A 22 5.81 10.86 4.61
N VAL A 23 6.62 10.53 5.63
CA VAL A 23 6.20 9.76 6.81
C VAL A 23 5.07 10.45 7.57
N LEU A 24 5.14 11.76 7.76
CA LEU A 24 4.07 12.50 8.42
C LEU A 24 2.75 12.42 7.66
N SER A 25 2.77 12.60 6.33
CA SER A 25 1.58 12.45 5.48
C SER A 25 0.98 11.05 5.62
N GLU A 26 1.83 10.02 5.62
CA GLU A 26 1.37 8.64 5.70
C GLU A 26 0.74 8.31 7.06
N ILE A 27 1.35 8.77 8.16
CA ILE A 27 0.79 8.62 9.51
C ILE A 27 -0.59 9.30 9.61
N GLN A 28 -0.77 10.45 8.98
CA GLN A 28 -2.04 11.16 8.97
C GLN A 28 -3.10 10.43 8.15
N GLN A 29 -2.72 9.92 6.98
CA GLN A 29 -3.60 9.10 6.14
C GLN A 29 -4.02 7.82 6.87
N TYR A 30 -3.08 7.16 7.57
CA TYR A 30 -3.36 5.98 8.38
C TYR A 30 -4.28 6.29 9.56
N ARG A 31 -4.09 7.41 10.27
CA ARG A 31 -4.95 7.80 11.41
C ARG A 31 -6.36 8.19 10.99
N SER A 32 -6.49 8.84 9.84
CA SER A 32 -7.80 9.30 9.32
C SER A 32 -8.61 8.19 8.65
N SER A 33 -7.95 7.11 8.22
CA SER A 33 -8.57 5.96 7.57
C SER A 33 -8.74 4.78 8.53
N ALA A 34 -9.79 3.99 8.36
CA ALA A 34 -9.87 2.70 9.06
C ALA A 34 -8.74 1.77 8.56
N SER A 35 -7.93 1.22 9.46
CA SER A 35 -6.71 0.46 9.12
C SER A 35 -6.91 -0.67 8.10
N LYS A 36 -8.07 -1.34 8.09
CA LYS A 36 -8.41 -2.38 7.10
C LYS A 36 -8.63 -1.85 5.68
N VAL A 37 -9.09 -0.61 5.54
CA VAL A 37 -9.33 0.02 4.23
C VAL A 37 -8.02 0.49 3.62
N TYR A 38 -7.08 0.94 4.46
CA TYR A 38 -5.78 1.44 4.06
C TYR A 38 -4.95 0.41 3.28
N PHE A 39 -4.83 -0.83 3.78
CA PHE A 39 -4.03 -1.89 3.15
C PHE A 39 -4.66 -2.52 1.90
N ARG A 40 -5.89 -2.15 1.55
CA ARG A 40 -6.54 -2.64 0.32
C ARG A 40 -6.09 -1.84 -0.91
N ASP A 41 -5.57 -0.64 -0.70
CA ASP A 41 -5.03 0.20 -1.76
C ASP A 41 -3.59 -0.23 -2.05
N MET A 42 -3.32 -0.56 -3.31
CA MET A 42 -2.00 -1.00 -3.77
C MET A 42 -0.96 0.10 -3.61
N TRP A 43 -1.36 1.37 -3.77
CA TRP A 43 -0.44 2.49 -3.68
C TRP A 43 0.03 2.74 -2.24
N ASN A 44 -0.86 2.57 -1.27
CA ASN A 44 -0.49 2.65 0.14
C ASN A 44 0.49 1.53 0.52
N PHE A 45 0.33 0.34 -0.06
CA PHE A 45 1.31 -0.73 0.12
C PHE A 45 2.69 -0.36 -0.46
N LEU A 46 2.72 0.27 -1.66
CA LEU A 46 3.95 0.79 -2.25
C LEU A 46 4.60 1.87 -1.36
N ASP A 47 3.81 2.78 -0.79
CA ASP A 47 4.30 3.84 0.10
C ASP A 47 4.89 3.28 1.39
N VAL A 48 4.25 2.25 1.99
CA VAL A 48 4.82 1.53 3.14
C VAL A 48 6.15 0.85 2.77
N MET A 49 6.25 0.25 1.59
CA MET A 49 7.48 -0.39 1.13
C MET A 49 8.62 0.63 0.94
N ILE A 50 8.32 1.78 0.33
CA ILE A 50 9.25 2.91 0.18
C ILE A 50 9.73 3.39 1.55
N MET A 51 8.82 3.55 2.52
CA MET A 51 9.22 3.97 3.87
C MET A 51 10.07 2.92 4.60
N LEU A 52 9.81 1.63 4.40
CA LEU A 52 10.59 0.55 5.01
C LEU A 52 12.02 0.52 4.47
N ILE A 53 12.19 0.64 3.15
CA ILE A 53 13.52 0.68 2.52
C ILE A 53 14.25 1.95 2.95
N TYR A 54 13.57 3.10 2.96
CA TYR A 54 14.19 4.35 3.43
C TYR A 54 14.59 4.31 4.91
N ALA A 55 13.77 3.69 5.77
CA ALA A 55 14.12 3.48 7.18
C ALA A 55 15.42 2.64 7.30
N PHE A 56 15.56 1.61 6.48
CA PHE A 56 16.79 0.82 6.40
C PHE A 56 17.99 1.65 5.91
N VAL A 57 17.80 2.53 4.93
CA VAL A 57 18.84 3.48 4.48
C VAL A 57 19.27 4.41 5.61
N VAL A 58 18.33 5.02 6.32
CA VAL A 58 18.64 5.91 7.46
C VAL A 58 19.39 5.15 8.56
N LEU A 59 18.96 3.93 8.90
CA LEU A 59 19.65 3.10 9.89
C LEU A 59 21.08 2.76 9.48
N SER A 60 21.30 2.38 8.22
CA SER A 60 22.63 2.08 7.69
C SER A 60 23.53 3.34 7.64
N ARG A 61 22.97 4.51 7.33
CA ARG A 61 23.70 5.80 7.40
C ARG A 61 24.10 6.17 8.83
N ILE A 62 23.17 6.05 9.78
CA ILE A 62 23.47 6.29 11.22
C ILE A 62 24.56 5.33 11.69
N ALA A 63 24.47 4.05 11.36
CA ALA A 63 25.49 3.06 11.71
C ALA A 63 26.87 3.40 11.09
N THR A 64 26.89 3.84 9.84
CA THR A 64 28.13 4.26 9.14
C THR A 64 28.79 5.46 9.83
N ILE A 65 27.99 6.45 10.28
CA ILE A 65 28.50 7.62 11.00
C ILE A 65 29.05 7.23 12.37
N ILE A 66 28.39 6.32 13.09
CA ILE A 66 28.82 5.87 14.43
C ILE A 66 30.12 5.06 14.35
N ILE A 67 30.23 4.13 13.40
CA ILE A 67 31.39 3.25 13.26
C ILE A 67 32.61 4.07 12.81
N GLY A 68 32.40 5.08 11.96
CA GLY A 68 33.48 5.88 11.38
C GLY A 68 34.40 5.07 10.46
N GLY A 69 35.19 5.75 9.63
CA GLY A 69 36.17 5.10 8.74
C GLY A 69 36.22 5.70 7.34
N ASP A 70 37.07 5.12 6.49
CA ASP A 70 37.23 5.57 5.11
C ASP A 70 36.16 4.99 4.19
N ALA A 71 35.66 5.80 3.25
CA ALA A 71 34.58 5.42 2.34
C ALA A 71 34.85 4.16 1.49
N HIS A 72 36.11 3.80 1.26
CA HIS A 72 36.51 2.77 0.29
C HIS A 72 36.27 1.33 0.74
N ASN A 73 36.05 1.05 2.04
CA ASN A 73 35.83 -0.31 2.55
C ASN A 73 34.56 -0.44 3.42
N ASN A 74 33.64 0.52 3.28
CA ASN A 74 32.43 0.57 4.10
C ASN A 74 31.27 -0.14 3.41
N ARG A 75 31.07 -1.43 3.70
CA ARG A 75 29.93 -2.22 3.17
C ARG A 75 28.57 -1.63 3.55
N LEU A 76 28.47 -0.96 4.71
CA LEU A 76 27.24 -0.29 5.14
C LEU A 76 26.91 0.93 4.27
N LEU A 77 27.94 1.66 3.83
CA LEU A 77 27.81 2.80 2.92
C LEU A 77 27.37 2.33 1.53
N GLU A 78 27.95 1.24 1.04
CA GLU A 78 27.55 0.58 -0.20
C GLU A 78 26.07 0.16 -0.17
N LEU A 79 25.65 -0.50 0.92
CA LEU A 79 24.29 -0.97 1.11
C LEU A 79 23.27 0.18 1.22
N ALA A 80 23.65 1.29 1.87
CA ALA A 80 22.84 2.51 1.89
C ALA A 80 22.64 3.08 0.48
N ASN A 81 23.68 3.11 -0.36
CA ASN A 81 23.58 3.58 -1.74
C ASN A 81 22.69 2.67 -2.61
N TYR A 82 22.74 1.35 -2.42
CA TYR A 82 21.80 0.44 -3.05
C TYR A 82 20.36 0.72 -2.63
N GLY A 83 20.14 1.01 -1.34
CA GLY A 83 18.83 1.41 -0.83
C GLY A 83 18.32 2.71 -1.44
N TYR A 84 19.16 3.75 -1.54
CA TYR A 84 18.79 5.01 -2.23
C TYR A 84 18.37 4.77 -3.69
N GLY A 85 19.09 3.91 -4.41
CA GLY A 85 18.73 3.55 -5.79
C GLY A 85 17.39 2.81 -5.89
N MET A 86 17.15 1.86 -4.98
CA MET A 86 15.88 1.15 -4.89
C MET A 86 14.72 2.09 -4.55
N ASP A 87 14.88 2.97 -3.56
CA ASP A 87 13.88 3.98 -3.20
C ASP A 87 13.57 4.92 -4.37
N ALA A 88 14.60 5.40 -5.07
CA ALA A 88 14.41 6.25 -6.25
C ALA A 88 13.60 5.54 -7.34
N MET A 89 13.88 4.26 -7.61
CA MET A 89 13.10 3.45 -8.55
C MET A 89 11.62 3.37 -8.12
N LEU A 90 11.36 3.10 -6.84
CA LEU A 90 10.00 2.96 -6.31
C LEU A 90 9.24 4.29 -6.28
N LEU A 91 9.91 5.40 -5.97
CA LEU A 91 9.33 6.75 -6.04
C LEU A 91 8.94 7.13 -7.46
N ILE A 92 9.76 6.75 -8.45
CA ILE A 92 9.41 6.94 -9.87
C ILE A 92 8.21 6.06 -10.25
N LEU A 93 8.14 4.82 -9.77
CA LEU A 93 6.95 3.98 -9.96
C LEU A 93 5.72 4.58 -9.28
N ARG A 94 5.87 5.20 -8.11
CA ARG A 94 4.80 5.89 -7.41
C ARG A 94 4.24 7.06 -8.22
N PHE A 95 5.06 7.74 -9.03
CA PHE A 95 4.58 8.78 -9.96
C PHE A 95 3.52 8.27 -10.95
N SER A 96 3.54 6.97 -11.26
CA SER A 96 2.53 6.32 -12.12
C SER A 96 1.10 6.47 -11.57
N SER A 97 0.91 6.68 -10.26
CA SER A 97 -0.43 6.92 -9.70
C SER A 97 -1.08 8.21 -10.20
N ILE A 98 -0.31 9.17 -10.71
CA ILE A 98 -0.86 10.40 -11.32
C ILE A 98 -1.54 10.06 -12.65
N LEU A 99 -1.04 9.06 -13.37
CA LEU A 99 -1.64 8.59 -14.62
C LEU A 99 -3.04 8.00 -14.40
N GLU A 100 -3.31 7.49 -13.20
CA GLU A 100 -4.63 7.00 -12.78
C GLU A 100 -5.69 8.11 -12.80
N LEU A 101 -5.29 9.39 -12.64
CA LEU A 101 -6.24 10.51 -12.71
C LEU A 101 -6.72 10.80 -14.13
N SER A 102 -5.98 10.35 -15.14
CA SER A 102 -6.36 10.59 -16.53
C SER A 102 -7.51 9.66 -16.95
N SER A 103 -8.46 10.20 -17.72
CA SER A 103 -9.61 9.43 -18.21
C SER A 103 -9.25 8.40 -19.28
N VAL A 104 -8.06 8.50 -19.88
CA VAL A 104 -7.59 7.61 -20.94
C VAL A 104 -6.68 6.52 -20.37
N ILE A 105 -5.67 6.89 -19.56
CA ILE A 105 -4.66 5.96 -19.06
C ILE A 105 -5.14 5.25 -17.79
N GLY A 106 -5.96 5.91 -16.95
CA GLY A 106 -6.39 5.34 -15.66
C GLY A 106 -7.12 4.00 -15.77
N PRO A 107 -8.17 3.86 -16.62
CA PRO A 107 -8.84 2.57 -16.82
C PRO A 107 -7.89 1.48 -17.35
N LEU A 108 -6.98 1.84 -18.25
CA LEU A 108 -5.99 0.91 -18.80
C LEU A 108 -5.00 0.42 -17.74
N GLN A 109 -4.51 1.34 -16.91
CA GLN A 109 -3.59 1.07 -15.82
C GLN A 109 -4.22 0.17 -14.75
N LEU A 110 -5.48 0.43 -14.38
CA LEU A 110 -6.21 -0.43 -13.44
C LEU A 110 -6.42 -1.84 -13.99
N ALA A 111 -6.78 -1.94 -15.28
CA ALA A 111 -6.92 -3.24 -15.95
C ALA A 111 -5.59 -4.00 -15.98
N LEU A 112 -4.48 -3.32 -16.27
CA LEU A 112 -3.12 -3.88 -16.27
C LEU A 112 -2.77 -4.46 -14.90
N PHE A 113 -2.99 -3.74 -13.80
CA PHE A 113 -2.67 -4.25 -12.47
C PHE A 113 -3.42 -5.54 -12.14
N ARG A 114 -4.69 -5.65 -12.55
CA ARG A 114 -5.47 -6.88 -12.36
C ARG A 114 -4.95 -8.02 -13.22
N MET A 115 -4.55 -7.74 -14.45
CA MET A 115 -3.88 -8.70 -15.32
C MET A 115 -2.54 -9.17 -14.75
N CYS A 116 -1.79 -8.30 -14.08
CA CYS A 116 -0.54 -8.68 -13.40
C CYS A 116 -0.77 -9.71 -12.28
N LEU A 117 -1.89 -9.63 -11.54
CA LEU A 117 -2.21 -10.64 -10.53
C LEU A 117 -2.45 -12.02 -11.16
N ASP A 118 -3.14 -12.06 -12.30
CA ASP A 118 -3.33 -13.31 -13.06
C ASP A 118 -1.98 -13.84 -13.61
N LEU A 119 -1.09 -12.95 -14.06
CA LEU A 119 0.27 -13.30 -14.47
C LEU A 119 1.08 -13.91 -13.32
N VAL A 120 0.98 -13.39 -12.10
CA VAL A 120 1.71 -13.93 -10.94
C VAL A 120 1.36 -15.41 -10.70
N VAL A 121 0.10 -15.81 -10.87
CA VAL A 121 -0.32 -17.21 -10.73
C VAL A 121 0.40 -18.11 -11.73
N ILE A 122 0.53 -17.66 -12.99
CA ILE A 122 1.24 -18.40 -14.04
C ILE A 122 2.75 -18.46 -13.74
N LEU A 123 3.34 -17.35 -13.28
CA LEU A 123 4.76 -17.30 -12.88
C LEU A 123 5.06 -18.24 -11.72
N VAL A 124 4.14 -18.40 -10.76
CA VAL A 124 4.27 -19.39 -9.67
C VAL A 124 4.27 -20.82 -10.23
N GLN A 125 3.34 -21.14 -11.15
CA GLN A 125 3.33 -22.44 -11.83
C GLN A 125 4.63 -22.68 -12.61
N PHE A 126 5.13 -21.66 -13.29
CA PHE A 126 6.40 -21.71 -14.00
C PHE A 126 7.60 -21.90 -13.06
N GLY A 127 7.57 -21.29 -11.88
CA GLY A 127 8.55 -21.50 -10.81
C GLY A 127 8.66 -22.98 -10.40
N PHE A 128 7.55 -23.69 -10.29
CA PHE A 128 7.57 -25.15 -10.02
C PHE A 128 8.28 -25.94 -11.13
N VAL A 129 8.11 -25.54 -12.40
CA VAL A 129 8.82 -26.16 -13.53
C VAL A 129 10.33 -25.91 -13.43
N ILE A 130 10.75 -24.67 -13.15
CA ILE A 130 12.17 -24.34 -12.96
C ILE A 130 12.79 -25.18 -11.84
N VAL A 131 12.11 -25.31 -10.70
CA VAL A 131 12.60 -26.13 -9.57
C VAL A 131 12.71 -27.61 -9.95
N ALA A 132 11.71 -28.17 -10.65
CA ALA A 132 11.74 -29.56 -11.07
C ALA A 132 12.91 -29.87 -12.02
N PHE A 133 13.10 -29.04 -13.06
CA PHE A 133 14.17 -29.24 -14.03
C PHE A 133 15.56 -28.94 -13.45
N SER A 134 15.70 -27.94 -12.58
CA SER A 134 16.97 -27.67 -11.89
C SER A 134 17.38 -28.81 -10.96
N LEU A 135 16.44 -29.46 -10.27
CA LEU A 135 16.73 -30.67 -9.49
C LEU A 135 17.17 -31.83 -10.39
N ALA A 136 16.51 -32.05 -11.53
CA ALA A 136 16.88 -33.10 -12.48
C ALA A 136 18.30 -32.89 -13.04
N ILE A 137 18.61 -31.69 -13.51
CA ILE A 137 19.94 -31.33 -14.04
C ILE A 137 21.02 -31.44 -12.95
N THR A 138 20.74 -30.94 -11.74
CA THR A 138 21.65 -31.10 -10.59
C THR A 138 21.95 -32.57 -10.34
N LYS A 139 20.95 -33.44 -10.42
CA LYS A 139 21.14 -34.88 -10.22
C LYS A 139 21.97 -35.53 -11.32
N CYS A 140 21.81 -35.12 -12.58
CA CYS A 140 22.67 -35.56 -13.69
C CYS A 140 24.15 -35.24 -13.42
N TYR A 141 24.47 -34.00 -13.05
CA TYR A 141 25.84 -33.62 -12.72
C TYR A 141 26.37 -34.31 -11.45
N THR A 142 25.54 -34.50 -10.42
CA THR A 142 25.98 -35.26 -9.23
C THR A 142 26.22 -36.74 -9.51
N ALA A 143 25.51 -37.33 -10.48
CA ALA A 143 25.72 -38.71 -10.88
C ALA A 143 27.05 -38.87 -11.63
N GLU A 144 27.35 -37.96 -12.55
CA GLU A 144 28.61 -37.93 -13.29
C GLU A 144 29.83 -37.83 -12.37
N THR A 145 29.78 -36.93 -11.39
CA THR A 145 30.86 -36.70 -10.42
C THR A 145 31.08 -37.90 -9.49
N SER A 146 30.00 -38.59 -9.11
CA SER A 146 30.08 -39.86 -8.38
C SER A 146 30.64 -41.02 -9.21
N PHE A 147 30.47 -41.00 -10.54
CA PHE A 147 31.00 -42.02 -11.44
C PHE A 147 32.50 -41.82 -11.71
N LEU A 148 32.98 -40.57 -11.69
CA LEU A 148 34.36 -40.22 -12.01
C LEU A 148 35.32 -40.23 -10.80
N THR A 149 34.80 -40.37 -9.58
CA THR A 149 35.60 -40.50 -8.35
C THR A 149 36.00 -41.97 -8.13
N PRO A 150 37.15 -42.43 -8.70
CA PRO A 150 38.40 -42.39 -7.95
C PRO A 150 39.68 -42.14 -8.80
N LEU A 151 39.62 -41.35 -9.88
CA LEU A 151 40.81 -41.05 -10.68
C LEU A 151 41.11 -39.55 -10.75
N ASN A 152 42.24 -39.19 -10.14
CA ASN A 152 42.98 -37.94 -10.23
C ASN A 152 42.35 -36.69 -9.61
N GLY A 153 43.02 -36.21 -8.55
CA GLY A 153 42.93 -34.83 -8.06
C GLY A 153 43.52 -33.81 -9.04
N SER A 154 42.99 -33.77 -10.26
CA SER A 154 43.22 -32.70 -11.22
C SER A 154 42.03 -31.75 -11.23
N ASN A 155 42.32 -30.45 -11.17
CA ASN A 155 41.40 -29.32 -11.20
C ASN A 155 40.62 -29.27 -12.53
N ILE A 156 39.69 -30.19 -12.75
CA ILE A 156 38.74 -30.09 -13.85
C ILE A 156 37.61 -29.19 -13.35
N ALA A 157 37.29 -28.14 -14.12
CA ALA A 157 36.24 -27.19 -13.80
C ALA A 157 34.88 -27.89 -13.82
N GLU A 158 34.56 -28.53 -12.70
CA GLU A 158 33.32 -29.25 -12.49
C GLU A 158 32.19 -28.22 -12.31
N TYR A 159 31.09 -28.40 -13.04
CA TYR A 159 29.96 -27.47 -13.01
C TYR A 159 29.41 -27.24 -11.59
N CYS A 160 29.64 -28.21 -10.68
CA CYS A 160 29.07 -28.29 -9.33
C CYS A 160 30.09 -28.58 -8.20
N ILE A 161 31.15 -27.77 -8.09
CA ILE A 161 32.20 -27.92 -7.05
C ILE A 161 31.70 -27.59 -5.62
N GLU A 162 30.75 -26.66 -5.46
CA GLU A 162 30.39 -26.08 -4.14
C GLU A 162 29.22 -26.76 -3.40
N GLY A 163 28.99 -28.05 -3.63
CA GLY A 163 27.94 -28.81 -2.96
C GLY A 163 26.54 -28.67 -3.59
N ASN A 164 25.64 -29.57 -3.18
CA ASN A 164 24.37 -29.81 -3.87
C ASN A 164 23.44 -28.58 -3.95
N LEU A 165 23.42 -27.72 -2.93
CA LEU A 165 22.51 -26.57 -2.88
C LEU A 165 22.99 -25.43 -3.80
N ASN A 166 24.30 -25.14 -3.81
CA ASN A 166 24.88 -24.14 -4.71
C ASN A 166 24.75 -24.60 -6.17
N CYS A 167 24.95 -25.88 -6.45
CA CYS A 167 24.73 -26.49 -7.77
C CYS A 167 23.27 -26.35 -8.22
N PHE A 168 22.31 -26.62 -7.33
CA PHE A 168 20.87 -26.43 -7.59
C PHE A 168 20.54 -24.98 -7.90
N LEU A 169 20.99 -24.03 -7.07
CA LEU A 169 20.73 -22.60 -7.29
C LEU A 169 21.39 -22.08 -8.57
N LYS A 170 22.61 -22.55 -8.87
CA LYS A 170 23.31 -22.24 -10.12
C LYS A 170 22.53 -22.74 -11.33
N SER A 171 22.05 -23.98 -11.29
CA SER A 171 21.22 -24.58 -12.35
C SER A 171 19.89 -23.83 -12.51
N ALA A 172 19.18 -23.55 -11.41
CA ALA A 172 17.93 -22.79 -11.43
C ALA A 172 18.11 -21.39 -12.01
N ARG A 173 19.20 -20.69 -11.64
CA ARG A 173 19.53 -19.37 -12.18
C ARG A 173 19.78 -19.43 -13.69
N GLN A 174 20.51 -20.44 -14.17
CA GLN A 174 20.74 -20.62 -15.61
C GLN A 174 19.45 -20.91 -16.37
N LEU A 175 18.53 -21.72 -15.81
CA LEU A 175 17.20 -21.93 -16.39
C LEU A 175 16.34 -20.66 -16.42
N VAL A 176 16.53 -19.72 -15.50
CA VAL A 176 15.85 -18.42 -15.55
C VAL A 176 16.42 -17.56 -16.66
N TRP A 177 17.75 -17.48 -16.79
CA TRP A 177 18.39 -16.69 -17.84
C TRP A 177 18.10 -17.22 -19.24
N SER A 178 17.90 -18.53 -19.37
CA SER A 178 17.59 -19.17 -20.65
C SER A 178 16.27 -18.75 -21.27
N VAL A 179 15.27 -18.43 -20.44
CA VAL A 179 13.98 -17.90 -20.89
C VAL A 179 14.15 -16.58 -21.63
N PHE A 180 15.14 -15.77 -21.25
CA PHE A 180 15.49 -14.52 -21.91
C PHE A 180 16.42 -14.70 -23.11
N GLY A 181 16.73 -15.94 -23.49
CA GLY A 181 17.64 -16.26 -24.59
C GLY A 181 19.12 -16.08 -24.24
N MET A 182 19.46 -15.81 -22.98
CA MET A 182 20.85 -15.71 -22.52
C MET A 182 21.32 -17.09 -22.08
N ILE A 183 21.86 -17.85 -23.05
CA ILE A 183 22.29 -19.23 -22.86
C ILE A 183 23.79 -19.32 -23.14
N HIS A 184 24.54 -19.75 -22.14
CA HIS A 184 25.96 -20.09 -22.29
C HIS A 184 26.11 -21.61 -22.34
N PHE A 185 25.96 -22.20 -23.53
CA PHE A 185 26.11 -23.66 -23.72
C PHE A 185 27.51 -24.15 -23.36
N GLU A 186 28.53 -23.30 -23.55
CA GLU A 186 29.93 -23.57 -23.17
C GLU A 186 30.10 -23.78 -21.65
N GLU A 187 29.23 -23.19 -20.83
CA GLU A 187 29.26 -23.39 -19.38
C GLU A 187 28.61 -24.71 -18.94
N MET A 188 27.89 -25.41 -19.84
CA MET A 188 27.18 -26.66 -19.53
C MET A 188 27.95 -27.92 -19.96
N GLU A 189 29.09 -27.75 -20.63
CA GLU A 189 29.91 -28.86 -21.10
C GLU A 189 30.43 -29.68 -19.90
N SER A 190 30.19 -30.99 -19.97
CA SER A 190 30.48 -31.93 -18.88
C SER A 190 31.62 -32.88 -19.27
N LEU A 191 32.19 -33.61 -18.33
CA LEU A 191 33.34 -34.49 -18.59
C LEU A 191 32.99 -35.69 -19.47
N THR A 192 31.73 -36.12 -19.47
CA THR A 192 31.22 -37.28 -20.21
C THR A 192 30.19 -36.86 -21.25
N SER A 193 30.36 -37.34 -22.50
CA SER A 193 29.43 -37.03 -23.59
C SER A 193 27.98 -37.42 -23.28
N LEU A 194 27.76 -38.53 -22.56
CA LEU A 194 26.42 -38.99 -22.18
C LEU A 194 25.70 -38.05 -21.22
N THR A 195 26.40 -37.48 -20.23
CA THR A 195 25.77 -36.56 -19.28
C THR A 195 25.44 -35.24 -19.96
N SER A 196 26.36 -34.73 -20.78
CA SER A 196 26.13 -33.56 -21.63
C SER A 196 24.90 -33.74 -22.51
N ASP A 197 24.77 -34.87 -23.22
CA ASP A 197 23.62 -35.14 -24.09
C ASP A 197 22.29 -35.17 -23.32
N ILE A 198 22.27 -35.80 -22.13
CA ILE A 198 21.08 -35.88 -21.28
C ILE A 198 20.69 -34.49 -20.75
N VAL A 199 21.66 -33.70 -20.29
CA VAL A 199 21.42 -32.36 -19.77
C VAL A 199 20.91 -31.44 -20.88
N VAL A 200 21.51 -31.50 -22.06
CA VAL A 200 21.06 -30.75 -23.25
C VAL A 200 19.64 -31.17 -23.63
N ALA A 201 19.32 -32.47 -23.62
CA ALA A 201 17.97 -32.94 -23.91
C ALA A 201 16.94 -32.43 -22.87
N LEU A 202 17.23 -32.54 -21.58
CA LEU A 202 16.38 -32.00 -20.50
C LEU A 202 16.16 -30.50 -20.64
N TYR A 203 17.21 -29.78 -21.03
CA TYR A 203 17.17 -28.34 -21.25
C TYR A 203 16.33 -27.95 -22.47
N LEU A 204 16.42 -28.69 -23.58
CA LEU A 204 15.57 -28.48 -24.75
C LEU A 204 14.09 -28.72 -24.42
N VAL A 205 13.79 -29.79 -23.66
CA VAL A 205 12.43 -30.06 -23.20
C VAL A 205 11.93 -28.92 -22.29
N PHE A 206 12.77 -28.44 -21.38
CA PHE A 206 12.45 -27.28 -20.55
C PHE A 206 12.12 -26.04 -21.38
N LEU A 207 12.92 -25.72 -22.42
CA LEU A 207 12.68 -24.55 -23.27
C LEU A 207 11.35 -24.66 -24.03
N VAL A 208 11.04 -25.83 -24.60
CA VAL A 208 9.75 -26.06 -25.28
C VAL A 208 8.58 -25.86 -24.31
N LEU A 209 8.66 -26.46 -23.12
CA LEU A 209 7.63 -26.29 -22.08
C LEU A 209 7.52 -24.84 -21.62
N SER A 210 8.66 -24.15 -21.46
CA SER A 210 8.72 -22.75 -21.05
C SER A 210 8.02 -21.86 -22.06
N VAL A 211 8.29 -22.02 -23.35
CA VAL A 211 7.63 -21.25 -24.41
C VAL A 211 6.13 -21.54 -24.45
N ILE A 212 5.71 -22.79 -24.35
CA ILE A 212 4.28 -23.14 -24.34
C ILE A 212 3.57 -22.51 -23.13
N MET A 213 4.16 -22.61 -21.94
CA MET A 213 3.57 -22.07 -20.71
C MET A 213 3.59 -20.53 -20.68
N LEU A 214 4.72 -19.92 -21.04
CA LEU A 214 4.91 -18.47 -20.98
C LEU A 214 4.28 -17.72 -22.14
N VAL A 215 4.11 -18.33 -23.31
CA VAL A 215 3.53 -17.65 -24.47
C VAL A 215 2.09 -18.09 -24.68
N ASN A 216 1.83 -19.39 -24.82
CA ASN A 216 0.51 -19.85 -25.26
C ASN A 216 -0.54 -19.74 -24.15
N ILE A 217 -0.18 -20.05 -22.91
CA ILE A 217 -1.11 -19.95 -21.77
C ILE A 217 -1.19 -18.50 -21.27
N LEU A 218 -0.06 -17.78 -21.21
CA LEU A 218 -0.06 -16.39 -20.76
C LEU A 218 -0.86 -15.48 -21.68
N VAL A 219 -0.67 -15.56 -23.00
CA VAL A 219 -1.40 -14.70 -23.94
C VAL A 219 -2.89 -15.01 -23.91
N ALA A 220 -3.27 -16.29 -23.84
CA ALA A 220 -4.67 -16.70 -23.77
C ALA A 220 -5.36 -16.20 -22.49
N LEU A 221 -4.68 -16.30 -21.35
CA LEU A 221 -5.20 -15.80 -20.07
C LEU A 221 -5.25 -14.29 -20.04
N LEU A 222 -4.18 -13.58 -20.44
CA LEU A 222 -4.17 -12.11 -20.50
C LEU A 222 -5.27 -11.57 -21.41
N THR A 223 -5.52 -12.20 -22.56
CA THR A 223 -6.58 -11.76 -23.50
C THR A 223 -7.97 -11.94 -22.88
N THR A 224 -8.25 -13.11 -22.31
CA THR A 224 -9.54 -13.41 -21.68
C THR A 224 -9.79 -12.51 -20.46
N THR A 225 -8.76 -12.33 -19.65
CA THR A 225 -8.77 -11.44 -18.49
C THR A 225 -8.96 -9.98 -18.93
N TYR A 226 -8.29 -9.55 -20.00
CA TYR A 226 -8.44 -8.19 -20.54
C TYR A 226 -9.88 -7.93 -20.96
N ASP A 227 -10.49 -8.82 -21.72
CA ASP A 227 -11.88 -8.68 -22.18
C ASP A 227 -12.87 -8.66 -21.00
N LYS A 228 -12.64 -9.51 -19.99
CA LYS A 228 -13.46 -9.54 -18.76
C LYS A 228 -13.38 -8.22 -17.99
N TYR A 229 -12.19 -7.65 -17.83
CA TYR A 229 -12.01 -6.42 -17.03
C TYR A 229 -12.32 -5.14 -17.80
N LYS A 230 -12.20 -5.14 -19.13
CA LYS A 230 -12.45 -3.95 -19.95
C LYS A 230 -13.87 -3.42 -19.77
N THR A 231 -14.88 -4.28 -19.72
CA THR A 231 -16.29 -3.89 -19.62
C THR A 231 -16.64 -3.12 -18.35
N ASN A 232 -15.95 -3.40 -17.23
CA ASN A 232 -16.20 -2.73 -15.94
C ASN A 232 -15.16 -1.66 -15.58
N SER A 233 -14.07 -1.59 -16.33
CA SER A 233 -12.91 -0.74 -16.02
C SER A 233 -13.25 0.74 -15.87
N GLU A 234 -14.17 1.28 -16.68
CA GLU A 234 -14.56 2.70 -16.59
C GLU A 234 -15.34 3.02 -15.31
N ILE A 235 -16.22 2.11 -14.88
CA ILE A 235 -17.01 2.28 -13.65
C ILE A 235 -16.08 2.21 -12.44
N GLU A 236 -15.20 1.21 -12.43
CA GLU A 236 -14.22 1.04 -11.36
C GLU A 236 -13.23 2.20 -11.29
N TRP A 237 -12.76 2.70 -12.44
CA TRP A 237 -11.90 3.88 -12.50
C TRP A 237 -12.60 5.14 -11.96
N LYS A 238 -13.86 5.40 -12.35
CA LYS A 238 -14.64 6.53 -11.82
C LYS A 238 -14.81 6.42 -10.30
N PHE A 239 -15.03 5.22 -9.78
CA PHE A 239 -15.11 4.97 -8.35
C PHE A 239 -13.75 5.20 -7.65
N SER A 240 -12.66 4.65 -8.18
CA SER A 240 -11.30 4.85 -7.65
C SER A 240 -10.95 6.34 -7.59
N ARG A 241 -11.19 7.06 -8.69
CA ARG A 241 -10.97 8.51 -8.78
C ARG A 241 -11.80 9.29 -7.75
N ALA A 242 -13.05 8.92 -7.52
CA ALA A 242 -13.89 9.58 -6.52
C ALA A 242 -13.37 9.35 -5.08
N VAL A 243 -12.84 8.17 -4.79
CA VAL A 243 -12.19 7.86 -3.50
C VAL A 243 -10.94 8.73 -3.31
N ILE A 244 -10.09 8.82 -4.34
CA ILE A 244 -8.89 9.66 -4.33
C ILE A 244 -9.26 11.12 -4.12
N GLU A 245 -10.27 11.64 -4.84
CA GLU A 245 -10.75 13.02 -4.66
C GLU A 245 -11.21 13.30 -3.23
N GLU A 246 -11.98 12.38 -2.63
CA GLU A 246 -12.44 12.51 -1.25
C GLU A 246 -11.27 12.46 -0.25
N GLN A 247 -10.24 11.64 -0.50
CA GLN A 247 -9.03 11.61 0.30
C GLN A 247 -8.29 12.96 0.25
N TYR A 248 -8.06 13.51 -0.94
CA TYR A 248 -7.44 14.83 -1.09
C TYR A 248 -8.26 15.96 -0.45
N ARG A 249 -9.60 15.84 -0.46
CA ARG A 249 -10.48 16.81 0.21
C ARG A 249 -10.36 16.79 1.74
N ARG A 250 -10.01 15.64 2.33
CA ARG A 250 -9.84 15.46 3.78
C ARG A 250 -8.42 15.76 4.25
N MET A 251 -7.42 15.60 3.38
CA MET A 251 -6.02 15.87 3.69
C MET A 251 -5.70 17.36 3.77
N HIS A 252 -4.60 17.69 4.44
CA HIS A 252 -4.11 19.05 4.49
C HIS A 252 -3.59 19.52 3.13
N VAL A 253 -3.79 20.79 2.80
CA VAL A 253 -3.54 21.36 1.45
C VAL A 253 -2.02 21.52 1.16
N VAL A 254 -1.16 21.32 2.16
CA VAL A 254 0.28 21.62 2.06
C VAL A 254 1.06 20.39 1.59
N VAL A 255 1.82 20.57 0.51
CA VAL A 255 2.63 19.53 -0.13
C VAL A 255 3.90 19.24 0.69
N VAL A 256 4.34 17.98 0.68
CA VAL A 256 5.66 17.57 1.21
C VAL A 256 6.78 18.36 0.51
N PRO A 257 7.81 18.88 1.21
CA PRO A 257 8.12 18.73 2.65
C PRO A 257 7.54 19.82 3.56
N PHE A 258 6.80 20.79 3.03
CA PHE A 258 6.32 21.94 3.81
C PHE A 258 5.29 21.54 4.88
N ASN A 259 4.72 20.34 4.77
CA ASN A 259 3.79 19.76 5.74
C ASN A 259 4.40 19.61 7.15
N ILE A 260 5.72 19.44 7.27
CA ILE A 260 6.42 19.32 8.56
C ILE A 260 6.16 20.54 9.45
N PHE A 261 6.08 21.73 8.86
CA PHE A 261 5.84 22.97 9.59
C PHE A 261 4.36 23.29 9.73
N SER A 262 3.57 23.06 8.67
CA SER A 262 2.16 23.47 8.67
C SER A 262 1.29 22.64 9.61
N GLU A 263 1.57 21.35 9.76
CA GLU A 263 0.79 20.44 10.61
C GLU A 263 0.84 20.79 12.11
N PRO A 264 2.01 20.95 12.75
CA PRO A 264 2.06 21.36 14.15
C PRO A 264 1.50 22.77 14.35
N LEU A 265 1.67 23.70 13.39
CA LEU A 265 1.07 25.03 13.46
C LEU A 265 -0.45 24.97 13.48
N LYS A 266 -1.07 24.15 12.63
CA LYS A 266 -2.52 23.92 12.64
C LYS A 266 -2.98 23.27 13.93
N ALA A 267 -2.26 22.26 14.43
CA ALA A 267 -2.58 21.59 15.69
C ALA A 267 -2.53 22.56 16.88
N LEU A 268 -1.50 23.42 16.95
CA LEU A 268 -1.37 24.46 17.98
C LEU A 268 -2.46 25.53 17.85
N TYR A 269 -2.79 25.95 16.61
CA TYR A 269 -3.89 26.88 16.37
C TYR A 269 -5.23 26.28 16.81
N LEU A 270 -5.51 25.03 16.45
CA LEU A 270 -6.73 24.34 16.86
C LEU A 270 -6.79 24.13 18.37
N ALA A 271 -5.70 23.73 19.02
CA ALA A 271 -5.66 23.57 20.48
C ALA A 271 -5.90 24.90 21.22
N LYS A 272 -5.39 26.02 20.68
CA LYS A 272 -5.62 27.35 21.25
C LYS A 272 -7.05 27.86 21.05
N TYR A 273 -7.65 27.57 19.90
CA TYR A 273 -9.01 28.03 19.57
C TYR A 273 -10.13 27.04 19.93
N SER A 274 -9.82 25.78 20.24
CA SER A 274 -10.77 24.79 20.75
C SER A 274 -11.23 25.16 22.16
N ASP A 275 -10.28 25.56 23.01
CA ASP A 275 -10.55 26.02 24.38
C ASP A 275 -11.51 27.23 24.37
N LEU A 276 -11.25 28.21 23.49
CA LEU A 276 -12.12 29.37 23.24
C LEU A 276 -13.47 29.06 22.56
N ARG A 277 -13.63 27.87 21.99
CA ARG A 277 -14.89 27.44 21.37
C ARG A 277 -15.76 26.72 22.40
N ASP A 278 -15.16 25.88 23.23
CA ASP A 278 -15.85 25.17 24.30
C ASP A 278 -16.38 26.16 25.35
N GLU A 279 -15.58 27.18 25.74
CA GLU A 279 -16.07 28.26 26.62
C GLU A 279 -17.26 29.03 26.04
N ARG A 280 -17.27 29.31 24.73
CA ARG A 280 -18.38 30.02 24.06
C ARG A 280 -19.63 29.17 23.93
N MET A 281 -19.50 27.86 23.71
CA MET A 281 -20.63 26.93 23.66
C MET A 281 -21.31 26.83 25.02
N ILE A 282 -20.53 26.75 26.12
CA ILE A 282 -21.06 26.71 27.49
C ILE A 282 -21.81 28.00 27.84
N ASP A 283 -21.29 29.18 27.44
CA ASP A 283 -21.98 30.46 27.64
C ASP A 283 -23.29 30.57 26.85
N LEU A 284 -23.33 30.03 25.62
CA LEU A 284 -24.54 29.99 24.79
C LEU A 284 -25.61 29.05 25.36
N GLU A 285 -25.22 27.87 25.87
CA GLU A 285 -26.14 26.95 26.54
C GLU A 285 -26.72 27.58 27.82
N GLY A 286 -25.88 28.23 28.63
CA GLY A 286 -26.34 28.95 29.82
C GLY A 286 -27.33 30.08 29.50
N LYS A 287 -27.08 30.85 28.43
CA LYS A 287 -28.01 31.89 27.97
C LYS A 287 -29.32 31.31 27.44
N LEU A 288 -29.26 30.17 26.74
CA LEU A 288 -30.44 29.49 26.22
C LEU A 288 -31.33 28.97 27.35
N GLU A 289 -30.75 28.40 28.42
CA GLU A 289 -31.51 27.95 29.60
C GLU A 289 -32.22 29.10 30.32
N VAL A 290 -31.57 30.25 30.47
CA VAL A 290 -32.21 31.44 31.07
C VAL A 290 -33.41 31.92 30.24
N VAL A 291 -33.28 31.91 28.92
CA VAL A 291 -34.38 32.29 28.01
C VAL A 291 -35.52 31.27 28.09
N LEU A 292 -35.21 29.97 28.11
CA LEU A 292 -36.20 28.90 28.26
C LEU A 292 -36.93 28.97 29.60
N ALA A 293 -36.22 29.23 30.70
CA ALA A 293 -36.82 29.43 32.02
C ALA A 293 -37.75 30.64 32.05
N LYS A 294 -37.37 31.73 31.38
CA LYS A 294 -38.21 32.93 31.25
C LYS A 294 -39.47 32.67 30.41
N LEU A 295 -39.34 31.90 29.33
CA LEU A 295 -40.48 31.47 28.50
C LEU A 295 -41.43 30.55 29.27
N GLN A 296 -40.90 29.59 30.05
CA GLN A 296 -41.71 28.74 30.92
C GLN A 296 -42.41 29.52 32.04
N TRP A 297 -41.76 30.54 32.60
CA TRP A 297 -42.36 31.42 33.59
C TRP A 297 -43.48 32.27 32.98
N MET A 298 -43.28 32.82 31.77
CA MET A 298 -44.34 33.53 31.04
C MET A 298 -45.49 32.61 30.62
N SER A 299 -45.25 31.31 30.47
CA SER A 299 -46.30 30.31 30.28
C SER A 299 -47.06 29.97 31.57
N LYS A 300 -46.57 30.36 32.75
CA LYS A 300 -47.10 29.96 34.07
C LYS A 300 -47.76 31.08 34.89
N GLY A 301 -47.89 32.30 34.38
CA GLY A 301 -48.73 33.34 34.99
C GLY A 301 -49.38 34.18 33.89
N ASP A 302 -50.68 34.47 33.91
CA ASP A 302 -51.43 35.03 35.05
C ASP A 302 -52.51 34.13 35.70
N PRO A 303 -52.73 34.25 37.03
CA PRO A 303 -53.91 33.77 37.72
C PRO A 303 -54.89 34.93 38.04
N LYS A 304 -56.08 34.90 37.42
CA LYS A 304 -57.40 35.52 37.74
C LYS A 304 -58.17 35.61 36.40
N GLU A 305 -59.44 35.27 36.23
CA GLU A 305 -60.60 35.13 37.10
C GLU A 305 -61.65 34.27 36.36
N ASN A 306 -62.39 33.45 37.12
CA ASN A 306 -63.66 32.74 36.87
C ASN A 306 -64.46 33.07 35.57
N GLU A 307 -64.97 32.05 34.85
CA GLU A 307 -66.32 31.45 35.01
C GLU A 307 -66.69 30.50 33.83
N GLY A 308 -67.27 29.33 34.17
CA GLY A 308 -68.36 28.69 33.40
C GLY A 308 -68.04 27.85 32.14
N GLY A 309 -68.21 26.53 32.27
CA GLY A 309 -68.99 25.76 31.28
C GLY A 309 -68.29 24.74 30.38
N SER A 310 -68.43 23.46 30.76
CA SER A 310 -68.75 22.31 29.92
C SER A 310 -67.70 21.64 29.01
N ASN A 311 -67.43 20.39 29.41
CA ASN A 311 -67.29 19.14 28.64
C ASN A 311 -65.98 18.78 27.90
N LYS A 312 -65.41 17.67 28.42
CA LYS A 312 -64.88 16.45 27.76
C LYS A 312 -63.67 16.63 26.82
N GLU A 313 -62.59 15.86 26.94
CA GLU A 313 -62.52 14.41 27.12
C GLU A 313 -61.16 13.96 27.69
N ILE A 314 -61.16 12.82 28.37
CA ILE A 314 -60.03 12.15 29.03
C ILE A 314 -59.51 11.03 28.10
N SER A 315 -58.20 10.88 27.95
CA SER A 315 -57.55 9.58 28.11
C SER A 315 -56.06 9.71 28.44
N MET A 316 -55.74 9.28 29.67
CA MET A 316 -54.43 8.82 30.10
C MET A 316 -54.15 7.44 29.48
N VAL A 317 -52.88 7.19 29.15
CA VAL A 317 -52.26 5.86 29.28
C VAL A 317 -50.97 6.08 30.07
N ALA A 318 -50.89 5.39 31.20
CA ALA A 318 -49.77 5.28 32.09
C ALA A 318 -48.77 4.22 31.59
N ASP A 319 -47.51 4.30 32.00
CA ASP A 319 -46.94 3.34 32.97
C ASP A 319 -45.45 3.64 33.26
N ASP A 320 -45.21 3.83 34.56
CA ASP A 320 -44.13 3.42 35.48
C ASP A 320 -42.65 3.39 35.03
N GLU A 321 -41.66 3.94 35.75
CA GLU A 321 -41.24 3.92 37.18
C GLU A 321 -39.96 3.05 37.35
N GLU A 322 -39.00 3.61 38.10
CA GLU A 322 -37.85 2.98 38.77
C GLU A 322 -36.71 2.24 38.01
N ALA A 323 -35.54 2.91 37.91
CA ALA A 323 -34.29 2.43 38.52
C ALA A 323 -33.17 3.49 38.40
N LYS A 324 -33.02 4.35 39.42
CA LYS A 324 -31.76 5.07 39.70
C LYS A 324 -30.90 4.17 40.59
N THR A 325 -29.68 3.79 40.17
CA THR A 325 -28.41 4.17 40.83
C THR A 325 -27.20 3.34 40.37
N SER A 326 -26.09 4.08 40.17
CA SER A 326 -24.68 3.70 40.39
C SER A 326 -23.81 3.21 39.22
N LEU A 327 -22.88 4.11 38.86
CA LEU A 327 -21.47 3.93 38.50
C LEU A 327 -21.08 3.14 37.23
N GLY A 328 -20.77 3.92 36.19
CA GLY A 328 -19.37 4.31 35.96
C GLY A 328 -18.71 3.73 34.71
N TYR A 329 -18.58 4.53 33.63
CA TYR A 329 -17.52 4.39 32.62
C TYR A 329 -17.14 5.76 32.02
N PRO A 330 -15.86 5.96 31.63
CA PRO A 330 -15.27 7.28 31.39
C PRO A 330 -15.46 7.79 29.95
N LEU A 331 -15.25 9.09 29.80
CA LEU A 331 -15.29 9.87 28.56
C LEU A 331 -14.59 9.19 27.38
N LEU A 332 -15.35 8.94 26.31
CA LEU A 332 -14.85 8.88 24.94
C LEU A 332 -16.01 9.15 23.98
N HIS A 333 -16.44 10.40 23.91
CA HIS A 333 -17.35 10.87 22.87
C HIS A 333 -16.79 12.15 22.24
N SER A 334 -15.82 11.98 21.35
CA SER A 334 -15.39 12.99 20.39
C SER A 334 -15.41 12.38 18.99
N THR A 335 -16.61 12.13 18.45
CA THR A 335 -16.79 11.87 17.00
C THR A 335 -18.19 12.18 16.46
N TYR A 336 -19.14 12.63 17.28
CA TYR A 336 -20.50 12.92 16.80
C TYR A 336 -20.86 14.36 17.06
N LEU A 337 -20.38 15.28 16.22
CA LEU A 337 -21.01 16.58 15.94
C LEU A 337 -20.25 17.33 14.82
N ALA A 338 -20.30 16.75 13.62
CA ALA A 338 -20.23 17.50 12.37
C ALA A 338 -21.45 17.06 11.53
N MET A 339 -22.49 17.85 11.70
CA MET A 339 -23.85 17.73 11.16
C MET A 339 -23.87 18.09 9.65
N PRO A 340 -25.02 18.27 8.99
CA PRO A 340 -25.68 17.36 8.07
C PRO A 340 -25.65 17.87 6.61
N LEU A 341 -24.50 18.30 6.10
CA LEU A 341 -24.39 18.83 4.72
C LEU A 341 -24.18 17.74 3.64
N ASN A 342 -23.66 16.57 4.03
CA ASN A 342 -23.35 15.50 3.06
C ASN A 342 -24.57 14.71 2.61
N ALA A 343 -25.59 14.51 3.46
CA ALA A 343 -26.78 13.74 3.09
C ALA A 343 -27.63 14.45 2.02
N MET A 344 -27.68 15.78 2.05
CA MET A 344 -28.44 16.58 1.09
C MET A 344 -27.71 16.66 -0.26
N TRP A 345 -26.37 16.70 -0.25
CA TRP A 345 -25.55 16.69 -1.46
C TRP A 345 -25.52 15.32 -2.15
N VAL A 346 -25.39 14.23 -1.38
CA VAL A 346 -25.46 12.86 -1.89
C VAL A 346 -26.84 12.56 -2.49
N LYS A 347 -27.94 12.99 -1.84
CA LYS A 347 -29.28 12.91 -2.43
C LYS A 347 -29.40 13.68 -3.76
N LYS A 348 -28.75 14.85 -3.88
CA LYS A 348 -28.79 15.68 -5.09
C LYS A 348 -27.98 15.09 -6.24
N ILE A 349 -26.88 14.39 -5.94
CA ILE A 349 -26.09 13.65 -6.94
C ILE A 349 -26.86 12.40 -7.39
N ILE A 350 -27.42 11.63 -6.46
CA ILE A 350 -28.18 10.41 -6.77
C ILE A 350 -29.45 10.76 -7.56
N SER A 351 -30.16 11.85 -7.22
CA SER A 351 -31.36 12.25 -7.97
C SER A 351 -31.03 12.77 -9.38
N LYS A 352 -29.85 13.38 -9.57
CA LYS A 352 -29.41 13.84 -10.89
C LYS A 352 -29.00 12.66 -11.77
N GLN A 353 -28.29 11.68 -11.20
CA GLN A 353 -27.92 10.44 -11.90
C GLN A 353 -29.16 9.57 -12.24
N LEU A 354 -30.17 9.53 -11.38
CA LEU A 354 -31.42 8.80 -11.68
C LEU A 354 -32.24 9.46 -12.81
N ASN A 355 -32.23 10.79 -12.91
CA ASN A 355 -32.94 11.51 -13.96
C ASN A 355 -32.24 11.39 -15.34
N ASP A 356 -30.91 11.25 -15.36
CA ASP A 356 -30.15 11.04 -16.59
C ASP A 356 -30.24 9.59 -17.11
N LEU A 357 -30.68 8.64 -16.27
CA LEU A 357 -30.96 7.24 -16.65
C LEU A 357 -32.40 7.02 -17.16
N ASN A 358 -33.29 7.98 -16.95
CA ASN A 358 -34.72 7.87 -17.27
C ASN A 358 -35.12 8.72 -18.49
N ARG A 359 -34.13 9.16 -19.27
CA ARG A 359 -34.25 9.96 -20.49
C ARG A 359 -33.37 9.33 -21.56
#